data_AF-A0A8B7SJF2-F1
#
_entry.id   AF-A0A8B7SJF2-F1
#
_cell.length_a   1.000
_cell.length_b   1.000
_cell.length_c   1.000
_cell.angle_alpha   90.00
_cell.angle_beta   90.00
_cell.angle_gamma   90.00
#
_symmetry.space_group_name_H-M   'P 1'
#
loop_
_entity.id
_entity.type
_entity.pdbx_description
1 polymer ?
#
loop_
_entity_poly.entity_id
_entity_poly.type
_entity_poly.pdbx_seq_one_letter_code
_entity_poly.pdbx_strand_id
1 'polypeptide(L)'
;MGPARWLALGSLLALGTLLEGRLVGEEDPGFGECDQFFYAETPPAGLAAEGHVKICQRSEGTERFATLYSTRDRIPVYSAFRAPRLAPGDAEQRWLVEPQIDDPNSSLEEVINEADAITSVSNLGSKQALNTDYLDSNYQRGQLYPFSLSSDFHTAAFTLTNAAPMTPSFQERWYMNLNSLMDQALTPQCGSGDDLYILTGAVPSDHKVKDKVTIPEFVWLAACCAVPGGGWAMGFVKHTRDGDVIEDVMVKELEKLLPLNPQLFQNNCGETEQDTEKMKKILEMVNQVQDEERMVHLKEKSSPLSSPESEQSALLPPEAPEERSSLFGKFMGFITSPFIKLFQLICYLVVGILKSIVYFLWYVTKQVINGIQSCLYRLGSATVSYFLAIGEELASIPWKVLKVIVKIIRAILRILCCLLKAICRILGIPVRVLVDVASFPVYTMGAIPIVCKDIAVGLGGIISLLFDTAFGTMGGLFQVVFSVCKRIGYRVTFENSGEL
;
A
#
# COMPACT_ATOMS: atom_id res chain seq x y z
N MET A 1 39.56 -31.02 49.19
CA MET A 1 38.40 -31.12 50.10
C MET A 1 37.82 -29.72 50.21
N GLY A 2 36.50 -29.57 50.00
CA GLY A 2 35.79 -28.31 49.61
C GLY A 2 35.83 -27.16 50.64
N PRO A 3 35.17 -26.00 50.34
CA PRO A 3 33.74 -25.91 50.03
C PRO A 3 33.37 -25.02 48.80
N ALA A 4 32.38 -25.42 47.99
CA ALA A 4 30.99 -24.90 47.94
C ALA A 4 30.81 -23.67 47.01
N ARG A 5 30.21 -23.84 45.83
CA ARG A 5 28.75 -23.72 45.56
C ARG A 5 28.23 -22.34 45.98
N TRP A 6 28.01 -21.44 45.03
CA TRP A 6 26.86 -20.52 44.85
C TRP A 6 27.07 -19.88 43.46
N LEU A 7 25.99 -19.60 42.72
CA LEU A 7 25.92 -19.21 41.29
C LEU A 7 25.72 -20.35 40.28
N ALA A 8 24.66 -21.13 40.49
CA ALA A 8 23.96 -21.82 39.40
C ALA A 8 22.45 -21.71 39.66
N LEU A 9 21.88 -20.54 39.35
CA LEU A 9 20.42 -20.32 39.38
C LEU A 9 19.99 -19.05 38.60
N GLY A 10 20.68 -18.74 37.50
CA GLY A 10 20.38 -17.59 36.65
C GLY A 10 20.37 -17.90 35.16
N SER A 11 20.09 -19.16 34.77
CA SER A 11 20.21 -19.62 33.37
C SER A 11 19.16 -20.66 32.99
N LEU A 12 17.98 -20.61 33.61
CA LEU A 12 16.87 -21.55 33.36
C LEU A 12 15.53 -20.81 33.13
N LEU A 13 15.59 -19.59 32.59
CA LEU A 13 14.43 -18.82 32.11
C LEU A 13 14.64 -18.30 30.67
N ALA A 14 15.36 -19.07 29.85
CA ALA A 14 15.51 -18.81 28.41
C ALA A 14 15.21 -20.08 27.57
N LEU A 15 14.30 -20.91 28.06
CA LEU A 15 13.76 -22.10 27.38
C LEU A 15 12.28 -22.18 27.75
N GLY A 16 11.50 -21.29 27.14
CA GLY A 16 10.06 -21.18 27.37
C GLY A 16 9.33 -20.25 26.40
N THR A 17 9.93 -19.95 25.24
CA THR A 17 9.27 -19.23 24.14
C THR A 17 9.59 -19.91 22.80
N LEU A 18 9.66 -21.25 22.81
CA LEU A 18 9.53 -22.04 21.58
C LEU A 18 8.06 -22.46 21.56
N LEU A 19 7.30 -22.02 20.56
CA LEU A 19 5.86 -22.27 20.27
C LEU A 19 4.83 -21.15 20.53
N GLU A 20 5.21 -19.94 20.92
CA GLU A 20 4.25 -18.81 20.98
C GLU A 20 4.58 -17.76 19.91
N GLY A 21 3.87 -17.86 18.77
CA GLY A 21 3.90 -16.87 17.69
C GLY A 21 3.68 -17.39 16.26
N ARG A 22 2.88 -18.45 16.04
CA ARG A 22 2.55 -18.97 14.69
C ARG A 22 1.63 -18.04 13.90
N LEU A 23 0.68 -17.44 14.62
CA LEU A 23 0.08 -16.16 14.27
C LEU A 23 0.89 -15.11 14.99
N VAL A 24 1.32 -14.10 14.26
CA VAL A 24 2.06 -13.00 14.87
C VAL A 24 1.05 -12.18 15.66
N GLY A 25 1.38 -11.86 16.92
CA GLY A 25 0.46 -11.20 17.84
C GLY A 25 -0.08 -9.92 17.21
N GLU A 26 -1.36 -9.61 17.42
CA GLU A 26 -2.01 -8.46 16.78
C GLU A 26 -1.25 -7.14 17.08
N GLU A 27 -0.73 -7.03 18.30
CA GLU A 27 0.06 -5.90 18.82
C GLU A 27 1.50 -5.82 18.28
N ASP A 28 2.04 -6.90 17.70
CA ASP A 28 3.42 -6.91 17.21
C ASP A 28 3.57 -6.01 15.96
N PRO A 29 4.63 -5.20 15.85
CA PRO A 29 4.76 -4.26 14.73
C PRO A 29 5.02 -4.93 13.37
N GLY A 30 5.47 -6.18 13.37
CA GLY A 30 5.94 -6.91 12.19
C GLY A 30 5.26 -8.27 11.98
N PHE A 31 5.96 -9.14 11.26
CA PHE A 31 5.65 -10.53 10.97
C PHE A 31 6.62 -11.50 11.67
N GLY A 32 7.37 -11.03 12.67
CA GLY A 32 8.32 -11.84 13.42
C GLY A 32 9.49 -12.27 12.55
N GLU A 33 9.79 -13.55 12.50
CA GLU A 33 10.91 -14.10 11.72
C GLU A 33 10.71 -13.96 10.21
N CYS A 34 9.48 -13.70 9.76
CA CYS A 34 9.17 -13.40 8.37
C CYS A 34 9.41 -11.92 7.98
N ASP A 35 9.86 -11.06 8.90
CA ASP A 35 10.17 -9.67 8.58
C ASP A 35 11.26 -9.54 7.49
N GLN A 36 12.15 -10.53 7.38
CA GLN A 36 13.17 -10.62 6.32
C GLN A 36 12.65 -10.62 4.87
N PHE A 37 11.35 -10.88 4.65
CA PHE A 37 10.74 -10.82 3.32
C PHE A 37 10.28 -9.42 2.92
N PHE A 38 10.35 -8.46 3.84
CA PHE A 38 9.99 -7.07 3.58
C PHE A 38 11.23 -6.21 3.38
N TYR A 39 11.08 -5.18 2.54
CA TYR A 39 12.12 -4.17 2.37
C TYR A 39 12.41 -3.49 3.72
N ALA A 40 13.69 -3.44 4.09
CA ALA A 40 14.15 -2.92 5.38
C ALA A 40 13.45 -3.57 6.60
N GLU A 41 13.05 -4.84 6.47
CA GLU A 41 12.36 -5.60 7.52
C GLU A 41 11.10 -4.89 8.04
N THR A 42 10.46 -4.10 7.17
CA THR A 42 9.32 -3.24 7.54
C THR A 42 8.11 -3.56 6.66
N PRO A 43 7.01 -4.09 7.22
CA PRO A 43 5.81 -4.39 6.45
C PRO A 43 5.07 -3.12 5.97
N PRO A 44 4.18 -3.24 4.97
CA PRO A 44 3.33 -2.14 4.52
C PRO A 44 2.52 -1.51 5.65
N ALA A 45 2.51 -0.18 5.71
CA ALA A 45 1.69 0.54 6.68
C ALA A 45 0.28 0.79 6.13
N GLY A 46 -0.75 0.71 6.97
CA GLY A 46 -2.13 1.07 6.62
C GLY A 46 -2.99 -0.04 6.02
N LEU A 47 -2.46 -1.26 5.83
CA LEU A 47 -3.24 -2.44 5.39
C LEU A 47 -3.78 -3.29 6.54
N ALA A 48 -3.21 -3.19 7.73
CA ALA A 48 -3.72 -3.89 8.91
C ALA A 48 -5.05 -3.27 9.37
N ALA A 49 -6.06 -4.11 9.58
CA ALA A 49 -7.39 -3.73 10.01
C ALA A 49 -8.02 -4.84 10.87
N GLU A 50 -9.16 -4.55 11.52
CA GLU A 50 -9.89 -5.53 12.31
C GLU A 50 -10.25 -6.76 11.46
N GLY A 51 -9.98 -7.96 11.99
CA GLY A 51 -10.19 -9.21 11.28
C GLY A 51 -9.08 -9.58 10.29
N HIS A 52 -8.01 -8.77 10.18
CA HIS A 52 -6.78 -9.18 9.51
C HIS A 52 -5.85 -9.91 10.47
N VAL A 53 -5.25 -11.00 10.02
CA VAL A 53 -4.28 -11.79 10.79
C VAL A 53 -2.94 -11.84 10.07
N LYS A 54 -1.86 -11.72 10.84
CA LYS A 54 -0.49 -11.74 10.35
C LYS A 54 0.06 -13.16 10.46
N ILE A 55 0.46 -13.73 9.33
CA ILE A 55 0.91 -15.12 9.24
C ILE A 55 2.36 -15.11 8.74
N CYS A 56 3.27 -15.68 9.53
CA CYS A 56 4.60 -16.05 9.05
C CYS A 56 4.50 -17.45 8.44
N GLN A 57 4.55 -17.53 7.11
CA GLN A 57 4.33 -18.78 6.38
C GLN A 57 5.61 -19.62 6.44
N ARG A 58 5.50 -20.78 7.08
CA ARG A 58 6.61 -21.68 7.35
C ARG A 58 6.36 -23.05 6.73
N SER A 59 7.44 -23.70 6.36
CA SER A 59 7.46 -25.10 5.92
C SER A 59 8.64 -25.80 6.56
N GLU A 60 8.39 -26.93 7.23
CA GLU A 60 9.39 -27.69 7.99
C GLU A 60 10.16 -26.82 9.01
N GLY A 61 9.46 -25.87 9.64
CA GLY A 61 10.03 -24.95 10.62
C GLY A 61 10.91 -23.84 10.03
N THR A 62 10.96 -23.69 8.70
CA THR A 62 11.70 -22.63 8.01
C THR A 62 10.75 -21.62 7.41
N GLU A 63 11.03 -20.32 7.58
CA GLU A 63 10.25 -19.23 7.00
C GLU A 63 10.36 -19.20 5.48
N ARG A 64 9.22 -19.01 4.79
CA ARG A 64 9.13 -19.04 3.33
C ARG A 64 8.63 -17.72 2.74
N PHE A 65 7.60 -17.13 3.35
CA PHE A 65 7.04 -15.83 2.97
C PHE A 65 6.14 -15.30 4.11
N ALA A 66 5.65 -14.07 4.00
CA ALA A 66 4.68 -13.52 4.95
C ALA A 66 3.32 -13.34 4.27
N THR A 67 2.22 -13.47 5.01
CA THR A 67 0.87 -13.21 4.50
C THR A 67 0.05 -12.42 5.51
N LEU A 68 -0.50 -11.28 5.08
CA LEU A 68 -1.60 -10.62 5.78
C LEU A 68 -2.92 -11.17 5.24
N TYR A 69 -3.73 -11.79 6.08
CA TYR A 69 -4.93 -12.51 5.67
C TYR A 69 -6.20 -11.91 6.25
N SER A 70 -7.23 -11.69 5.43
CA SER A 70 -8.55 -11.23 5.91
C SER A 70 -9.40 -12.43 6.30
N THR A 71 -9.72 -12.57 7.59
CA THR A 71 -10.64 -13.62 8.06
C THR A 71 -12.10 -13.37 7.67
N ARG A 72 -12.44 -12.10 7.37
CA ARG A 72 -13.77 -11.68 6.91
C ARG A 72 -14.03 -12.05 5.45
N ASP A 73 -13.02 -11.83 4.60
CA ASP A 73 -13.09 -12.09 3.16
C ASP A 73 -12.56 -13.48 2.80
N ARG A 74 -11.82 -14.09 3.72
CA ARG A 74 -11.16 -15.39 3.58
C ARG A 74 -10.19 -15.47 2.40
N ILE A 75 -9.55 -14.35 2.11
CA ILE A 75 -8.51 -14.21 1.08
C ILE A 75 -7.31 -13.43 1.66
N PRO A 76 -6.09 -13.62 1.11
CA PRO A 76 -4.95 -12.78 1.42
C PRO A 76 -5.22 -11.32 1.03
N VAL A 77 -4.95 -10.41 1.96
CA VAL A 77 -4.81 -8.97 1.66
C VAL A 77 -3.54 -8.78 0.83
N TYR A 78 -2.44 -9.39 1.29
CA TYR A 78 -1.22 -9.55 0.51
C TYR A 78 -0.35 -10.71 1.02
N SER A 79 0.54 -11.19 0.15
CA SER A 79 1.69 -12.04 0.44
C SER A 79 2.99 -11.30 0.10
N ALA A 80 4.02 -11.43 0.93
CA ALA A 80 5.32 -10.78 0.78
C ALA A 80 6.45 -11.82 0.70
N PHE A 81 7.27 -11.72 -0.33
CA PHE A 81 8.35 -12.66 -0.60
C PHE A 81 9.49 -11.96 -1.34
N ARG A 82 10.66 -12.60 -1.40
CA ARG A 82 11.82 -12.14 -2.18
C ARG A 82 11.87 -12.85 -3.52
N ALA A 83 12.54 -12.25 -4.49
CA ALA A 83 12.63 -12.82 -5.82
C ALA A 83 13.13 -14.28 -5.81
N PRO A 84 12.63 -15.12 -6.73
CA PRO A 84 12.86 -16.55 -6.70
C PRO A 84 14.34 -16.89 -6.75
N ARG A 85 14.74 -17.90 -5.96
CA ARG A 85 15.83 -18.78 -6.37
C ARG A 85 15.18 -19.98 -7.03
N LEU A 86 15.08 -19.95 -8.36
CA LEU A 86 14.47 -21.03 -9.15
C LEU A 86 14.99 -22.39 -8.69
N ALA A 87 14.10 -23.19 -8.09
CA ALA A 87 14.37 -24.56 -7.73
C ALA A 87 13.54 -25.46 -8.64
N PRO A 88 14.15 -26.28 -9.51
CA PRO A 88 13.40 -27.19 -10.37
C PRO A 88 12.81 -28.32 -9.53
N GLY A 89 11.50 -28.31 -9.31
CA GLY A 89 10.80 -29.39 -8.62
C GLY A 89 9.34 -29.51 -9.04
N ASP A 90 8.93 -30.73 -9.36
CA ASP A 90 7.52 -31.09 -9.42
C ASP A 90 7.05 -31.42 -8.00
N ALA A 91 6.18 -30.58 -7.42
CA ALA A 91 5.51 -30.87 -6.16
C ALA A 91 4.05 -31.25 -6.40
N GLU A 92 3.56 -32.22 -5.64
CA GLU A 92 2.15 -32.60 -5.67
C GLU A 92 1.29 -31.46 -5.12
N GLN A 93 0.27 -31.05 -5.88
CA GLN A 93 -0.66 -29.98 -5.49
C GLN A 93 -1.58 -30.44 -4.36
N ARG A 94 -1.12 -30.33 -3.12
CA ARG A 94 -1.92 -30.59 -1.92
C ARG A 94 -2.29 -29.26 -1.28
N TRP A 95 -3.59 -28.92 -1.29
CA TRP A 95 -4.10 -27.71 -0.64
C TRP A 95 -4.11 -27.89 0.87
N LEU A 96 -3.59 -26.89 1.57
CA LEU A 96 -3.32 -26.94 3.00
C LEU A 96 -4.06 -25.83 3.73
N VAL A 97 -4.40 -26.09 4.99
CA VAL A 97 -5.08 -25.15 5.89
C VAL A 97 -4.16 -24.76 7.04
N GLU A 98 -4.50 -23.66 7.69
CA GLU A 98 -3.82 -23.14 8.87
C GLU A 98 -4.73 -23.26 10.11
N PRO A 99 -4.69 -24.40 10.82
CA PRO A 99 -5.54 -24.69 11.99
C PRO A 99 -5.65 -23.56 13.02
N GLN A 100 -4.53 -22.88 13.28
CA GLN A 100 -4.40 -21.81 14.27
C GLN A 100 -5.30 -20.60 13.99
N ILE A 101 -5.74 -20.41 12.73
CA ILE A 101 -6.65 -19.30 12.37
C ILE A 101 -8.05 -19.54 12.92
N ASP A 102 -8.55 -20.77 12.79
CA ASP A 102 -9.87 -21.15 13.29
C ASP A 102 -9.85 -21.48 14.78
N ASP A 103 -8.80 -22.15 15.25
CA ASP A 103 -8.61 -22.52 16.66
C ASP A 103 -7.21 -22.12 17.16
N PRO A 104 -7.08 -20.96 17.82
CA PRO A 104 -5.80 -20.49 18.35
C PRO A 104 -5.16 -21.41 19.39
N ASN A 105 -5.93 -22.31 20.01
CA ASN A 105 -5.44 -23.26 21.01
C ASN A 105 -5.08 -24.63 20.40
N SER A 106 -5.19 -24.79 19.09
CA SER A 106 -4.89 -26.04 18.40
C SER A 106 -3.43 -26.45 18.59
N SER A 107 -3.21 -27.72 18.92
CA SER A 107 -1.88 -28.32 19.07
C SER A 107 -1.32 -28.93 17.78
N LEU A 108 -2.02 -28.76 16.64
CA LEU A 108 -1.62 -29.34 15.36
C LEU A 108 -0.39 -28.63 14.78
N GLU A 109 0.37 -29.33 13.94
CA GLU A 109 1.54 -28.77 13.25
C GLU A 109 1.16 -27.67 12.23
N GLU A 110 2.17 -26.91 11.79
CA GLU A 110 2.11 -25.91 10.71
C GLU A 110 1.64 -26.54 9.40
N VAL A 111 0.72 -25.87 8.69
CA VAL A 111 0.31 -26.25 7.33
C VAL A 111 -0.12 -27.74 7.19
N ILE A 112 -1.40 -28.04 7.44
CA ILE A 112 -1.89 -29.44 7.39
C ILE A 112 -2.94 -29.66 6.31
N ASN A 113 -3.17 -30.93 5.96
CA ASN A 113 -4.25 -31.28 5.06
C ASN A 113 -5.61 -31.00 5.71
N GLU A 114 -6.57 -30.51 4.92
CA GLU A 114 -7.93 -30.27 5.39
C GLU A 114 -8.58 -31.53 5.97
N ALA A 115 -8.35 -32.71 5.39
CA ALA A 115 -8.93 -33.96 5.87
C ALA A 115 -8.48 -34.29 7.31
N ASP A 116 -7.23 -34.00 7.65
CA ASP A 116 -6.68 -34.21 8.98
C ASP A 116 -7.21 -33.15 9.95
N ALA A 117 -7.27 -31.88 9.49
CA ALA A 117 -7.76 -30.75 10.26
C ALA A 117 -9.23 -30.90 10.69
N ILE A 118 -10.09 -31.44 9.82
CA ILE A 118 -11.54 -31.59 10.08
C ILE A 118 -11.82 -32.38 11.36
N THR A 119 -10.96 -33.35 11.70
CA THR A 119 -11.17 -34.22 12.86
C THR A 119 -10.71 -33.59 14.17
N SER A 120 -9.81 -32.62 14.10
CA SER A 120 -9.03 -32.14 15.25
C SER A 120 -9.26 -30.65 15.56
N VAL A 121 -9.72 -29.86 14.60
CA VAL A 121 -9.97 -28.42 14.75
C VAL A 121 -11.46 -28.16 14.91
N SER A 122 -11.83 -27.57 16.05
CA SER A 122 -13.21 -27.12 16.26
C SER A 122 -13.51 -25.90 15.36
N ASN A 123 -14.65 -25.92 14.66
CA ASN A 123 -15.08 -24.84 13.75
C ASN A 123 -14.13 -24.53 12.58
N LEU A 124 -13.46 -25.55 12.03
CA LEU A 124 -12.64 -25.41 10.82
C LEU A 124 -13.41 -24.70 9.69
N GLY A 125 -12.78 -23.71 9.07
CA GLY A 125 -13.37 -22.89 8.00
C GLY A 125 -14.30 -21.79 8.50
N SER A 126 -14.25 -21.43 9.78
CA SER A 126 -15.01 -20.29 10.31
C SER A 126 -14.37 -18.95 9.95
N LYS A 127 -13.03 -18.91 9.91
CA LYS A 127 -12.20 -17.73 9.66
C LYS A 127 -11.26 -17.88 8.46
N GLN A 128 -11.13 -19.07 7.90
CA GLN A 128 -10.37 -19.31 6.65
C GLN A 128 -11.22 -20.00 5.58
N ALA A 129 -10.72 -19.97 4.34
CA ALA A 129 -11.30 -20.72 3.24
C ALA A 129 -10.93 -22.21 3.33
N LEU A 130 -11.83 -23.09 2.88
CA LEU A 130 -11.59 -24.51 2.74
C LEU A 130 -11.58 -24.95 1.27
N ASN A 131 -10.92 -26.06 0.98
CA ASN A 131 -10.91 -26.71 -0.32
C ASN A 131 -12.33 -27.01 -0.80
N THR A 132 -13.21 -27.43 0.12
CA THR A 132 -14.63 -27.69 -0.11
C THR A 132 -15.43 -26.45 -0.53
N ASP A 133 -14.99 -25.24 -0.18
CA ASP A 133 -15.65 -23.99 -0.58
C ASP A 133 -15.53 -23.75 -2.10
N TYR A 134 -14.51 -24.30 -2.74
CA TYR A 134 -14.26 -24.16 -4.18
C TYR A 134 -14.84 -25.31 -5.03
N LEU A 135 -15.18 -26.45 -4.43
CA LEU A 135 -15.76 -27.59 -5.14
C LEU A 135 -17.07 -27.19 -5.84
N ASP A 136 -17.35 -27.74 -7.02
CA ASP A 136 -18.56 -27.44 -7.80
C ASP A 136 -18.77 -25.93 -8.07
N SER A 137 -17.70 -25.14 -8.09
CA SER A 137 -17.71 -23.73 -8.45
C SER A 137 -16.94 -23.50 -9.76
N ASN A 138 -17.18 -22.34 -10.38
CA ASN A 138 -16.41 -21.90 -11.56
C ASN A 138 -15.04 -21.27 -11.19
N TYR A 139 -14.65 -21.36 -9.91
CA TYR A 139 -13.45 -20.72 -9.37
C TYR A 139 -12.44 -21.76 -8.87
N GLN A 140 -11.18 -21.47 -9.13
CA GLN A 140 -10.03 -22.19 -8.63
C GLN A 140 -9.34 -21.37 -7.53
N ARG A 141 -8.49 -22.04 -6.77
CA ARG A 141 -7.65 -21.44 -5.73
C ARG A 141 -6.43 -20.82 -6.40
N GLY A 142 -6.52 -19.54 -6.75
CA GLY A 142 -5.47 -18.77 -7.40
C GLY A 142 -4.44 -18.26 -6.40
N GLN A 143 -3.19 -18.71 -6.50
CA GLN A 143 -2.09 -18.32 -5.62
C GLN A 143 -1.65 -16.89 -5.93
N LEU A 144 -1.48 -16.07 -4.90
CA LEU A 144 -0.87 -14.74 -5.05
C LEU A 144 0.66 -14.83 -5.10
N TYR A 145 1.25 -15.77 -4.36
CA TYR A 145 2.63 -16.22 -4.53
C TYR A 145 2.62 -17.62 -5.17
N PRO A 146 2.76 -17.72 -6.51
CA PRO A 146 2.72 -19.00 -7.21
C PRO A 146 3.86 -19.92 -6.80
N PHE A 147 3.57 -21.22 -6.76
CA PHE A 147 4.59 -22.24 -6.51
C PHE A 147 5.76 -22.19 -7.51
N SER A 148 5.53 -21.80 -8.77
CA SER A 148 6.59 -21.67 -9.78
C SER A 148 7.65 -20.62 -9.44
N LEU A 149 7.31 -19.66 -8.59
CA LEU A 149 8.21 -18.61 -8.10
C LEU A 149 8.83 -18.98 -6.74
N SER A 150 8.46 -20.13 -6.16
CA SER A 150 8.94 -20.59 -4.89
C SER A 150 10.18 -21.47 -5.03
N SER A 151 11.12 -21.30 -4.10
CA SER A 151 12.26 -22.21 -3.92
C SER A 151 11.93 -23.37 -2.97
N ASP A 152 10.71 -23.38 -2.40
CA ASP A 152 10.25 -24.37 -1.44
C ASP A 152 9.64 -25.58 -2.15
N PHE A 153 10.30 -26.74 -2.04
CA PHE A 153 9.75 -28.02 -2.46
C PHE A 153 8.62 -28.52 -1.54
N HIS A 154 8.46 -27.92 -0.36
CA HIS A 154 7.66 -28.43 0.76
C HIS A 154 6.40 -27.61 1.05
N THR A 155 5.71 -27.12 0.00
CA THR A 155 4.24 -26.94 -0.02
C THR A 155 3.64 -25.68 0.63
N ALA A 156 4.39 -24.80 1.32
CA ALA A 156 3.78 -23.62 1.97
C ALA A 156 3.04 -22.67 1.00
N ALA A 157 3.45 -22.64 -0.28
CA ALA A 157 2.75 -21.87 -1.30
C ALA A 157 1.31 -22.36 -1.56
N PHE A 158 0.98 -23.62 -1.25
CA PHE A 158 -0.36 -24.21 -1.41
C PHE A 158 -1.27 -24.05 -0.18
N THR A 159 -0.90 -23.18 0.77
CA THR A 159 -1.84 -22.77 1.82
C THR A 159 -3.01 -21.98 1.21
N LEU A 160 -4.23 -22.26 1.67
CA LEU A 160 -5.42 -21.52 1.24
C LEU A 160 -5.37 -20.04 1.69
N THR A 161 -4.56 -19.73 2.69
CA THR A 161 -4.26 -18.35 3.10
C THR A 161 -3.47 -17.56 2.08
N ASN A 162 -2.78 -18.21 1.14
CA ASN A 162 -2.08 -17.59 0.01
C ASN A 162 -2.93 -17.58 -1.29
N ALA A 163 -4.19 -18.03 -1.22
CA ALA A 163 -5.04 -18.20 -2.40
C ALA A 163 -6.31 -17.34 -2.36
N ALA A 164 -6.73 -16.86 -3.53
CA ALA A 164 -8.00 -16.19 -3.75
C ALA A 164 -8.77 -16.83 -4.92
N PRO A 165 -10.11 -16.71 -4.97
CA PRO A 165 -10.90 -17.19 -6.10
C PRO A 165 -10.48 -16.57 -7.43
N MET A 166 -10.10 -17.41 -8.39
CA MET A 166 -9.78 -17.03 -9.76
C MET A 166 -10.50 -17.95 -10.74
N THR A 167 -11.01 -17.44 -11.85
CA THR A 167 -11.47 -18.32 -12.93
C THR A 167 -10.25 -19.05 -13.54
N PRO A 168 -10.42 -20.25 -14.13
CA PRO A 168 -9.30 -20.98 -14.71
C PRO A 168 -8.50 -20.16 -15.73
N SER A 169 -9.21 -19.44 -16.61
CA SER A 169 -8.60 -18.59 -17.63
C SER A 169 -7.84 -17.40 -17.01
N PHE A 170 -8.36 -16.80 -15.95
CA PHE A 170 -7.69 -15.71 -15.26
C PHE A 170 -6.45 -16.19 -14.51
N GLN A 171 -6.53 -17.34 -13.82
CA GLN A 171 -5.42 -17.93 -13.08
C GLN A 171 -4.23 -18.21 -14.00
N GLU A 172 -4.48 -18.85 -15.15
CA GLU A 172 -3.44 -19.16 -16.13
C GLU A 172 -2.72 -17.88 -16.60
N ARG A 173 -3.48 -16.86 -17.01
CA ARG A 173 -2.92 -15.57 -17.44
C ARG A 173 -2.17 -14.86 -16.31
N TRP A 174 -2.70 -14.89 -15.08
CA TRP A 174 -2.04 -14.31 -13.92
C TRP A 174 -0.67 -14.95 -13.67
N TYR A 175 -0.59 -16.28 -13.69
CA TYR A 175 0.67 -16.99 -13.49
C TYR A 175 1.67 -16.77 -14.63
N MET A 176 1.19 -16.76 -15.88
CA MET A 176 2.04 -16.41 -17.03
C MET A 176 2.63 -15.00 -16.87
N ASN A 177 1.80 -14.02 -16.52
CA ASN A 177 2.24 -12.64 -16.33
C ASN A 177 3.25 -12.53 -15.18
N LEU A 178 3.00 -13.17 -14.04
CA LEU A 178 3.92 -13.15 -12.91
C LEU A 178 5.28 -13.76 -13.26
N ASN A 179 5.30 -14.93 -13.90
CA ASN A 179 6.55 -15.57 -14.32
C ASN A 179 7.31 -14.70 -15.33
N SER A 180 6.63 -14.18 -16.36
CA SER A 180 7.27 -13.31 -17.36
C SER A 180 7.78 -12.00 -16.75
N LEU A 181 7.02 -11.36 -15.85
CA LEU A 181 7.47 -10.16 -15.16
C LEU A 181 8.70 -10.43 -14.30
N MET A 182 8.72 -11.53 -13.54
CA MET A 182 9.87 -11.87 -12.70
C MET A 182 11.12 -12.17 -13.53
N ASP A 183 10.99 -13.02 -14.55
CA ASP A 183 12.12 -13.55 -15.31
C ASP A 183 12.67 -12.53 -16.34
N GLN A 184 11.78 -11.79 -17.00
CA GLN A 184 12.16 -10.94 -18.14
C GLN A 184 12.30 -9.47 -17.77
N ALA A 185 11.55 -8.98 -16.77
CA ALA A 185 11.46 -7.55 -16.49
C ALA A 185 12.11 -7.16 -15.15
N LEU A 186 11.73 -7.79 -14.04
CA LEU A 186 12.07 -7.34 -12.69
C LEU A 186 13.46 -7.84 -12.24
N THR A 187 13.68 -9.16 -12.23
CA THR A 187 14.94 -9.77 -11.76
C THR A 187 16.16 -9.28 -12.55
N PRO A 188 16.13 -9.21 -13.90
CA PRO A 188 17.28 -8.74 -14.68
C PRO A 188 17.69 -7.30 -14.39
N GLN A 189 16.76 -6.48 -13.89
CA GLN A 189 17.02 -5.07 -13.57
C GLN A 189 17.36 -4.88 -12.08
N CYS A 190 17.45 -5.95 -11.30
CA CYS A 190 17.78 -5.92 -9.88
C CYS A 190 19.07 -6.67 -9.50
N GLY A 191 20.13 -6.54 -10.31
CA GLY A 191 21.45 -7.10 -9.97
C GLY A 191 21.42 -8.63 -9.86
N SER A 192 21.75 -9.18 -8.68
CA SER A 192 21.64 -10.62 -8.41
C SER A 192 20.22 -11.09 -8.09
N GLY A 193 19.26 -10.17 -7.96
CA GLY A 193 17.89 -10.44 -7.55
C GLY A 193 17.70 -10.58 -6.03
N ASP A 194 18.78 -10.68 -5.24
CA ASP A 194 18.67 -10.85 -3.79
C ASP A 194 17.96 -9.65 -3.13
N ASP A 195 18.18 -8.43 -3.63
CA ASP A 195 17.58 -7.21 -3.09
C ASP A 195 16.20 -6.87 -3.69
N LEU A 196 15.55 -7.83 -4.35
CA LEU A 196 14.21 -7.66 -4.93
C LEU A 196 13.14 -8.20 -3.98
N TYR A 197 12.35 -7.28 -3.44
CA TYR A 197 11.22 -7.53 -2.54
C TYR A 197 9.91 -7.39 -3.30
N ILE A 198 9.03 -8.38 -3.16
CA ILE A 198 7.77 -8.47 -3.90
C ILE A 198 6.61 -8.55 -2.90
N LEU A 199 5.57 -7.78 -3.19
CA LEU A 199 4.25 -7.87 -2.56
C LEU A 199 3.24 -8.24 -3.64
N THR A 200 2.41 -9.24 -3.39
CA THR A 200 1.25 -9.55 -4.23
C THR A 200 -0.02 -9.55 -3.40
N GLY A 201 -1.11 -8.97 -3.90
CA GLY A 201 -2.33 -8.83 -3.11
C GLY A 201 -3.60 -8.97 -3.93
N ALA A 202 -4.72 -9.08 -3.22
CA ALA A 202 -6.05 -9.15 -3.80
C ALA A 202 -6.94 -8.10 -3.13
N VAL A 203 -7.66 -7.31 -3.93
CA VAL A 203 -8.64 -6.36 -3.43
C VAL A 203 -10.01 -7.03 -3.45
N PRO A 204 -10.72 -7.13 -2.30
CA PRO A 204 -12.01 -7.81 -2.23
C PRO A 204 -13.09 -7.08 -3.03
N SER A 205 -14.01 -7.83 -3.66
CA SER A 205 -15.25 -7.31 -4.24
C SER A 205 -16.46 -7.62 -3.35
N ASP A 206 -17.65 -7.24 -3.80
CA ASP A 206 -18.92 -7.59 -3.12
C ASP A 206 -19.42 -9.02 -3.42
N HIS A 207 -18.73 -9.78 -4.28
CA HIS A 207 -19.16 -11.11 -4.69
C HIS A 207 -18.42 -12.20 -3.91
N LYS A 208 -19.11 -13.31 -3.61
CA LYS A 208 -18.53 -14.44 -2.87
C LYS A 208 -18.80 -15.77 -3.54
N VAL A 209 -17.82 -16.67 -3.52
CA VAL A 209 -17.99 -18.08 -3.82
C VAL A 209 -18.74 -18.73 -2.66
N LYS A 210 -19.92 -19.28 -2.96
CA LYS A 210 -20.82 -19.95 -1.99
C LYS A 210 -21.08 -19.12 -0.72
N ASP A 211 -21.20 -17.80 -0.85
CA ASP A 211 -21.37 -16.85 0.26
C ASP A 211 -20.28 -16.89 1.34
N LYS A 212 -19.14 -17.53 1.06
CA LYS A 212 -18.05 -17.77 2.02
C LYS A 212 -16.79 -16.99 1.67
N VAL A 213 -16.23 -17.24 0.48
CA VAL A 213 -14.92 -16.70 0.08
C VAL A 213 -15.10 -15.56 -0.91
N THR A 214 -14.57 -14.38 -0.59
CA THR A 214 -14.73 -13.20 -1.44
C THR A 214 -13.94 -13.34 -2.75
N ILE A 215 -14.59 -13.02 -3.87
CA ILE A 215 -13.97 -12.96 -5.19
C ILE A 215 -13.25 -11.61 -5.31
N PRO A 216 -11.97 -11.57 -5.74
CA PRO A 216 -11.26 -10.31 -5.92
C PRO A 216 -11.86 -9.44 -7.03
N GLU A 217 -11.90 -8.13 -6.81
CA GLU A 217 -12.16 -7.14 -7.86
C GLU A 217 -10.97 -7.06 -8.82
N PHE A 218 -9.76 -7.06 -8.26
CA PHE A 218 -8.50 -7.15 -8.97
C PHE A 218 -7.40 -7.72 -8.07
N VAL A 219 -6.35 -8.21 -8.70
CA VAL A 219 -5.09 -8.57 -8.03
C VAL A 219 -4.02 -7.56 -8.40
N TRP A 220 -3.00 -7.43 -7.56
CA TRP A 220 -1.93 -6.47 -7.76
C TRP A 220 -0.59 -7.05 -7.35
N LEU A 221 0.47 -6.45 -7.89
CA LEU A 221 1.85 -6.72 -7.53
C LEU A 221 2.58 -5.39 -7.31
N ALA A 222 3.41 -5.33 -6.28
CA ALA A 222 4.36 -4.24 -6.09
C ALA A 222 5.77 -4.83 -5.93
N ALA A 223 6.73 -4.30 -6.67
CA ALA A 223 8.11 -4.73 -6.68
C ALA A 223 9.02 -3.61 -6.21
N CYS A 224 10.02 -3.97 -5.40
CA CYS A 224 10.98 -3.05 -4.80
C CYS A 224 12.39 -3.62 -4.92
N CYS A 225 13.25 -2.95 -5.70
CA CYS A 225 14.66 -3.29 -5.82
C CYS A 225 15.50 -2.34 -4.97
N ALA A 226 16.17 -2.85 -3.95
CA ALA A 226 16.90 -2.08 -2.94
C ALA A 226 18.42 -2.01 -3.19
N VAL A 227 18.86 -2.10 -4.45
CA VAL A 227 20.29 -2.04 -4.79
C VAL A 227 20.83 -0.62 -4.54
N PRO A 228 21.91 -0.45 -3.75
CA PRO A 228 22.44 0.88 -3.42
C PRO A 228 22.77 1.72 -4.66
N GLY A 229 22.22 2.94 -4.74
CA GLY A 229 22.51 3.89 -5.82
C GLY A 229 21.88 3.54 -7.17
N GLY A 230 20.94 2.59 -7.21
CA GLY A 230 20.25 2.16 -8.43
C GLY A 230 18.94 1.44 -8.15
N GLY A 231 18.29 1.78 -7.05
CA GLY A 231 17.01 1.22 -6.61
C GLY A 231 15.82 1.76 -7.41
N TRP A 232 14.76 0.98 -7.46
CA TRP A 232 13.53 1.30 -8.17
C TRP A 232 12.33 0.58 -7.55
N ALA A 233 11.13 1.09 -7.80
CA ALA A 233 9.90 0.49 -7.33
C ALA A 233 8.80 0.62 -8.39
N MET A 234 8.07 -0.46 -8.65
CA MET A 234 6.99 -0.49 -9.66
C MET A 234 5.77 -1.25 -9.15
N GLY A 235 4.59 -0.87 -9.63
CA GLY A 235 3.33 -1.52 -9.32
C GLY A 235 2.68 -2.09 -10.58
N PHE A 236 1.86 -3.12 -10.40
CA PHE A 236 1.08 -3.73 -11.46
C PHE A 236 -0.31 -4.07 -10.95
N VAL A 237 -1.32 -3.92 -11.80
CA VAL A 237 -2.72 -4.23 -11.49
C VAL A 237 -3.29 -5.13 -12.56
N LYS A 238 -4.07 -6.13 -12.17
CA LYS A 238 -4.80 -6.98 -13.11
C LYS A 238 -6.23 -7.19 -12.63
N HIS A 239 -7.17 -6.61 -13.37
CA HIS A 239 -8.60 -6.79 -13.14
C HIS A 239 -9.07 -8.19 -13.53
N THR A 240 -10.07 -8.71 -12.83
CA THR A 240 -10.56 -10.09 -13.01
C THR A 240 -11.46 -10.28 -14.23
N ARG A 241 -11.74 -9.24 -15.03
CA ARG A 241 -12.65 -9.33 -16.18
C ARG A 241 -11.93 -9.95 -17.39
N ASP A 242 -12.70 -10.61 -18.24
CA ASP A 242 -12.15 -11.25 -19.44
C ASP A 242 -11.70 -10.21 -20.47
N GLY A 243 -10.43 -10.35 -20.89
CA GLY A 243 -9.77 -9.46 -21.83
C GLY A 243 -8.95 -8.33 -21.18
N ASP A 244 -9.00 -8.20 -19.85
CA ASP A 244 -8.15 -7.23 -19.13
C ASP A 244 -6.70 -7.72 -19.08
N VAL A 245 -5.80 -6.85 -19.50
CA VAL A 245 -4.35 -7.07 -19.54
C VAL A 245 -3.75 -6.55 -18.24
N ILE A 246 -2.58 -7.06 -17.84
CA ILE A 246 -1.86 -6.49 -16.70
C ILE A 246 -1.42 -5.05 -17.01
N GLU A 247 -1.73 -4.13 -16.12
CA GLU A 247 -1.41 -2.71 -16.24
C GLU A 247 -0.22 -2.37 -15.35
N ASP A 248 0.77 -1.68 -15.88
CA ASP A 248 1.85 -1.07 -15.11
C ASP A 248 1.42 0.27 -14.52
N VAL A 249 1.75 0.48 -13.25
CA VAL A 249 1.45 1.71 -12.53
C VAL A 249 2.62 2.11 -11.65
N MET A 250 2.71 3.38 -11.31
CA MET A 250 3.65 3.82 -10.28
C MET A 250 3.17 3.29 -8.92
N VAL A 251 4.09 2.94 -8.01
CA VAL A 251 3.72 2.48 -6.65
C VAL A 251 2.79 3.47 -5.95
N LYS A 252 3.02 4.78 -6.12
CA LYS A 252 2.16 5.84 -5.56
C LYS A 252 0.75 5.88 -6.14
N GLU A 253 0.55 5.38 -7.35
CA GLU A 253 -0.76 5.25 -7.97
C GLU A 253 -1.43 3.96 -7.50
N LEU A 254 -0.69 2.85 -7.43
CA LEU A 254 -1.15 1.61 -6.83
C LEU A 254 -1.65 1.85 -5.39
N GLU A 255 -0.89 2.54 -4.55
CA GLU A 255 -1.29 2.90 -3.19
C GLU A 255 -2.63 3.65 -3.13
N LYS A 256 -3.00 4.43 -4.15
CA LYS A 256 -4.30 5.12 -4.22
C LYS A 256 -5.45 4.22 -4.68
N LEU A 257 -5.14 3.16 -5.43
CA LEU A 257 -6.11 2.16 -5.87
C LEU A 257 -6.43 1.16 -4.75
N LEU A 258 -5.48 0.95 -3.82
CA LEU A 258 -5.68 0.02 -2.71
C LEU A 258 -6.58 0.62 -1.62
N PRO A 259 -7.42 -0.19 -0.97
CA PRO A 259 -8.18 0.22 0.20
C PRO A 259 -7.26 0.80 1.28
N LEU A 260 -7.74 1.83 1.98
CA LEU A 260 -7.04 2.48 3.11
C LEU A 260 -5.79 3.31 2.74
N ASN A 261 -5.47 3.48 1.45
CA ASN A 261 -4.33 4.27 0.96
C ASN A 261 -3.01 3.93 1.68
N PRO A 262 -2.55 2.67 1.60
CA PRO A 262 -1.41 2.21 2.38
C PRO A 262 -0.09 2.80 1.88
N GLN A 263 0.96 2.60 2.67
CA GLN A 263 2.33 2.80 2.25
C GLN A 263 2.98 1.43 2.03
N LEU A 264 3.19 1.05 0.77
CA LEU A 264 3.66 -0.30 0.42
C LEU A 264 5.17 -0.48 0.69
N PHE A 265 5.97 0.53 0.37
CA PHE A 265 7.41 0.52 0.63
C PHE A 265 7.85 1.81 1.33
N GLN A 266 8.70 1.69 2.34
CA GLN A 266 9.29 2.85 2.98
C GLN A 266 10.18 3.61 1.98
N ASN A 267 9.95 4.92 1.83
CA ASN A 267 10.73 5.80 0.94
C ASN A 267 10.92 5.29 -0.51
N ASN A 268 9.97 4.54 -1.08
CA ASN A 268 10.07 3.95 -2.43
C ASN A 268 11.37 3.16 -2.63
N CYS A 269 11.72 2.28 -1.68
CA CYS A 269 12.96 1.47 -1.68
C CYS A 269 14.24 2.24 -1.32
N GLY A 270 14.11 3.30 -0.52
CA GLY A 270 15.26 4.00 0.09
C GLY A 270 15.94 5.04 -0.79
N GLU A 271 15.49 5.26 -2.02
CA GLU A 271 16.11 6.19 -2.96
C GLU A 271 15.25 7.45 -3.17
N THR A 272 15.89 8.62 -3.09
CA THR A 272 15.22 9.91 -3.37
C THR A 272 14.98 10.13 -4.87
N GLU A 273 15.74 9.44 -5.73
CA GLU A 273 15.62 9.47 -7.19
C GLU A 273 15.66 8.01 -7.68
N GLN A 274 14.59 7.53 -8.31
CA GLN A 274 14.53 6.17 -8.86
C GLN A 274 15.39 6.06 -10.12
N ASP A 275 15.96 4.89 -10.36
CA ASP A 275 16.72 4.61 -11.59
C ASP A 275 15.78 4.56 -12.81
N THR A 276 15.59 5.71 -13.46
CA THR A 276 14.69 5.87 -14.60
C THR A 276 15.11 5.05 -15.82
N GLU A 277 16.40 4.72 -15.96
CA GLU A 277 16.86 3.91 -17.09
C GLU A 277 16.44 2.45 -16.92
N LYS A 278 16.62 1.90 -15.71
CA LYS A 278 16.11 0.56 -15.38
C LYS A 278 14.60 0.50 -15.47
N MET A 279 13.88 1.48 -14.93
CA MET A 279 12.43 1.53 -15.03
C MET A 279 11.96 1.57 -16.49
N LYS A 280 12.63 2.33 -17.36
CA LYS A 280 12.33 2.33 -18.79
C LYS A 280 12.53 0.95 -19.43
N LYS A 281 13.61 0.26 -19.09
CA LYS A 281 13.85 -1.12 -19.56
C LYS A 281 12.79 -2.10 -19.05
N ILE A 282 12.35 -1.96 -17.80
CA ILE A 282 11.25 -2.75 -17.23
C ILE A 282 9.98 -2.49 -18.05
N LEU A 283 9.62 -1.22 -18.28
CA LEU A 283 8.44 -0.84 -19.07
C LEU A 283 8.48 -1.39 -20.49
N GLU A 284 9.64 -1.35 -21.15
CA GLU A 284 9.81 -1.94 -22.49
C GLU A 284 9.51 -3.45 -22.50
N MET A 285 10.01 -4.19 -21.49
CA MET A 285 9.73 -5.63 -21.36
C MET A 285 8.27 -5.90 -20.97
N VAL A 286 7.69 -5.08 -20.09
CA VAL A 286 6.28 -5.18 -19.70
C VAL A 286 5.36 -5.00 -20.90
N ASN A 287 5.64 -4.02 -21.76
CA ASN A 287 4.88 -3.82 -23.01
C ASN A 287 4.90 -5.07 -23.89
N GLN A 288 6.05 -5.76 -23.98
CA GLN A 288 6.13 -7.03 -24.71
C GLN A 288 5.25 -8.11 -24.06
N VAL A 289 5.28 -8.26 -22.73
CA VAL A 289 4.41 -9.22 -22.01
C VAL A 289 2.93 -8.92 -22.23
N GLN A 290 2.56 -7.64 -22.19
CA GLN A 290 1.19 -7.18 -22.46
C GLN A 290 0.76 -7.50 -23.91
N ASP A 291 1.65 -7.31 -24.90
CA ASP A 291 1.38 -7.61 -26.30
C ASP A 291 1.23 -9.13 -26.54
N GLU A 292 2.08 -9.94 -25.91
CA GLU A 292 1.99 -11.41 -25.94
C GLU A 292 0.64 -11.89 -25.37
N GLU A 293 0.22 -11.34 -24.22
CA GLU A 293 -1.09 -11.64 -23.62
C GLU A 293 -2.26 -11.27 -24.58
N ARG A 294 -2.20 -10.09 -25.21
CA ARG A 294 -3.21 -9.66 -26.19
C ARG A 294 -3.27 -10.62 -27.39
N MET A 295 -2.13 -11.10 -27.87
CA MET A 295 -2.07 -12.07 -28.97
C MET A 295 -2.67 -13.43 -28.62
N VAL A 296 -2.40 -13.94 -27.40
CA VAL A 296 -2.99 -15.20 -26.92
C VAL A 296 -4.51 -15.09 -26.88
N HIS A 297 -5.04 -14.00 -26.32
CA HIS A 297 -6.48 -13.77 -26.23
C HIS A 297 -7.18 -13.64 -27.61
N LEU A 298 -6.52 -13.04 -28.60
CA LEU A 298 -7.03 -13.01 -29.99
C LEU A 298 -7.09 -14.39 -30.63
N LYS A 299 -6.13 -15.26 -30.31
CA LYS A 299 -6.06 -16.63 -30.83
C LYS A 299 -7.16 -17.52 -30.24
N GLU A 300 -7.44 -17.38 -28.94
CA GLU A 300 -8.56 -18.09 -28.28
C GLU A 300 -9.91 -17.71 -28.87
N LYS A 301 -10.18 -16.41 -29.08
CA LYS A 301 -11.43 -15.93 -29.70
C LYS A 301 -11.64 -16.40 -31.15
N SER A 302 -10.58 -16.83 -31.83
CA SER A 302 -10.63 -17.29 -33.23
C SER A 302 -10.88 -18.80 -33.39
N SER A 303 -10.93 -19.57 -32.30
CA SER A 303 -11.13 -21.03 -32.33
C SER A 303 -12.59 -21.39 -31.99
N PRO A 304 -13.35 -22.13 -32.83
CA PRO A 304 -14.74 -22.47 -32.52
C PRO A 304 -14.84 -23.62 -31.51
N LEU A 305 -15.65 -23.43 -30.48
CA LEU A 305 -16.03 -24.44 -29.48
C LEU A 305 -17.10 -25.38 -30.06
N SER A 306 -16.80 -26.67 -30.18
CA SER A 306 -17.76 -27.72 -30.56
C SER A 306 -18.59 -28.16 -29.34
N SER A 307 -19.92 -28.18 -29.47
CA SER A 307 -20.86 -28.82 -28.54
C SER A 307 -21.65 -29.93 -29.25
N PRO A 308 -22.05 -31.02 -28.56
CA PRO A 308 -22.78 -32.12 -29.18
C PRO A 308 -24.31 -32.10 -28.91
N GLU A 309 -25.00 -32.97 -29.66
CA GLU A 309 -26.32 -33.60 -29.44
C GLU A 309 -27.62 -32.91 -29.93
N SER A 310 -28.33 -33.57 -30.87
CA SER A 310 -29.43 -34.52 -30.55
C SER A 310 -30.26 -34.93 -31.79
N GLU A 311 -30.79 -36.16 -31.74
CA GLU A 311 -31.59 -36.85 -32.77
C GLU A 311 -33.07 -36.41 -32.85
N GLN A 312 -33.68 -36.69 -34.02
CA GLN A 312 -34.83 -37.62 -34.22
C GLN A 312 -36.14 -37.10 -34.85
N SER A 313 -36.67 -37.98 -35.73
CA SER A 313 -38.07 -38.23 -36.14
C SER A 313 -38.59 -37.57 -37.43
N ALA A 314 -39.49 -38.12 -38.25
CA ALA A 314 -39.86 -39.47 -38.73
C ALA A 314 -41.03 -39.28 -39.75
N LEU A 315 -41.08 -40.11 -40.80
CA LEU A 315 -42.25 -40.62 -41.56
C LEU A 315 -43.16 -39.72 -42.46
N LEU A 316 -42.96 -39.91 -43.79
CA LEU A 316 -43.87 -40.30 -44.92
C LEU A 316 -45.28 -39.67 -45.21
N PRO A 317 -45.74 -39.71 -46.50
CA PRO A 317 -46.70 -38.78 -47.15
C PRO A 317 -48.08 -39.42 -47.44
N PRO A 318 -49.02 -38.75 -48.18
CA PRO A 318 -49.36 -39.27 -49.52
C PRO A 318 -49.97 -38.30 -50.58
N GLU A 319 -49.83 -38.74 -51.84
CA GLU A 319 -50.74 -38.80 -53.02
C GLU A 319 -51.59 -37.63 -53.59
N ALA A 320 -51.76 -37.75 -54.92
CA ALA A 320 -52.27 -36.83 -55.95
C ALA A 320 -53.82 -36.65 -55.97
N PRO A 321 -54.41 -35.86 -56.92
CA PRO A 321 -54.85 -36.47 -58.18
C PRO A 321 -54.94 -35.53 -59.43
N GLU A 322 -55.42 -36.16 -60.50
CA GLU A 322 -55.55 -35.85 -61.94
C GLU A 322 -56.52 -34.70 -62.32
N GLU A 323 -56.36 -34.09 -63.51
CA GLU A 323 -57.35 -34.21 -64.62
C GLU A 323 -56.96 -33.46 -65.92
N ARG A 324 -57.62 -33.90 -67.00
CA ARG A 324 -57.44 -33.72 -68.45
C ARG A 324 -57.42 -32.28 -69.00
N SER A 325 -56.64 -32.03 -70.06
CA SER A 325 -57.17 -31.89 -71.44
C SER A 325 -56.20 -31.27 -72.46
N SER A 326 -56.45 -31.63 -73.73
CA SER A 326 -55.98 -31.04 -74.99
C SER A 326 -54.67 -31.56 -75.61
N LEU A 327 -54.90 -32.54 -76.48
CA LEU A 327 -54.06 -32.96 -77.60
C LEU A 327 -53.90 -31.81 -78.60
N PHE A 328 -53.03 -30.82 -78.37
CA PHE A 328 -52.43 -30.01 -79.47
C PHE A 328 -51.19 -29.21 -79.04
N GLY A 329 -50.36 -29.76 -78.15
CA GLY A 329 -49.00 -29.29 -77.87
C GLY A 329 -47.91 -30.34 -78.13
N LYS A 330 -48.29 -31.48 -78.73
CA LYS A 330 -47.51 -32.72 -78.73
C LYS A 330 -46.51 -32.89 -79.88
N PHE A 331 -46.22 -31.84 -80.66
CA PHE A 331 -45.16 -31.89 -81.68
C PHE A 331 -44.13 -30.75 -81.64
N MET A 332 -44.15 -29.87 -80.64
CA MET A 332 -43.08 -28.88 -80.40
C MET A 332 -42.40 -28.99 -79.02
N GLY A 333 -42.71 -30.02 -78.24
CA GLY A 333 -42.13 -30.28 -76.90
C GLY A 333 -41.11 -31.41 -76.84
N PHE A 334 -40.84 -32.11 -77.94
CA PHE A 334 -39.97 -33.30 -77.94
C PHE A 334 -38.49 -33.01 -78.25
N ILE A 335 -38.15 -31.78 -78.69
CA ILE A 335 -36.75 -31.34 -78.85
C ILE A 335 -36.36 -30.32 -77.77
N THR A 336 -37.28 -29.82 -76.95
CA THR A 336 -36.99 -28.74 -75.97
C THR A 336 -36.77 -29.22 -74.53
N SER A 337 -37.25 -30.39 -74.12
CA SER A 337 -37.15 -30.84 -72.71
C SER A 337 -35.71 -31.15 -72.20
N PRO A 338 -34.86 -31.90 -72.93
CA PRO A 338 -33.49 -32.15 -72.46
C PRO A 338 -32.60 -30.90 -72.58
N PHE A 339 -32.82 -30.07 -73.61
CA PHE A 339 -32.06 -28.83 -73.82
C PHE A 339 -32.41 -27.76 -72.79
N ILE A 340 -33.67 -27.65 -72.36
CA ILE A 340 -34.06 -26.72 -71.28
C ILE A 340 -33.42 -27.15 -69.96
N LYS A 341 -33.43 -28.43 -69.60
CA LYS A 341 -32.76 -28.91 -68.38
C LYS A 341 -31.24 -28.75 -68.44
N LEU A 342 -30.63 -29.00 -69.59
CA LEU A 342 -29.19 -28.78 -69.80
C LEU A 342 -28.84 -27.29 -69.71
N PHE A 343 -29.65 -26.43 -70.34
CA PHE A 343 -29.49 -24.97 -70.26
C PHE A 343 -29.68 -24.46 -68.83
N GLN A 344 -30.66 -25.00 -68.08
CA GLN A 344 -30.91 -24.64 -66.70
C GLN A 344 -29.75 -25.06 -65.78
N LEU A 345 -29.14 -26.24 -66.02
CA LEU A 345 -27.92 -26.68 -65.32
C LEU A 345 -26.73 -25.76 -65.64
N ILE A 346 -26.54 -25.40 -66.91
CA ILE A 346 -25.49 -24.48 -67.35
C ILE A 346 -25.70 -23.10 -66.71
N CYS A 347 -26.92 -22.57 -66.71
CA CYS A 347 -27.24 -21.31 -66.05
C CYS A 347 -26.98 -21.37 -64.54
N TYR A 348 -27.31 -22.48 -63.87
CA TYR A 348 -27.05 -22.64 -62.44
C TYR A 348 -25.56 -22.68 -62.12
N LEU A 349 -24.77 -23.38 -62.94
CA LEU A 349 -23.31 -23.40 -62.86
C LEU A 349 -22.71 -22.02 -63.10
N VAL A 350 -23.15 -21.31 -64.14
CA VAL A 350 -22.68 -19.95 -64.46
C VAL A 350 -23.02 -18.97 -63.33
N VAL A 351 -24.23 -19.03 -62.77
CA VAL A 351 -24.63 -18.19 -61.64
C VAL A 351 -23.83 -18.54 -60.39
N GLY A 352 -23.58 -19.83 -60.13
CA GLY A 352 -22.73 -20.27 -59.03
C GLY A 352 -21.29 -19.75 -59.15
N ILE A 353 -20.71 -19.85 -60.34
CA ILE A 353 -19.37 -19.31 -60.64
C ILE A 353 -19.36 -17.79 -60.48
N LEU A 354 -20.37 -17.09 -61.00
CA LEU A 354 -20.48 -15.63 -60.90
C LEU A 354 -20.59 -15.18 -59.43
N LYS A 355 -21.39 -15.89 -58.62
CA LYS A 355 -21.53 -15.61 -57.18
C LYS A 355 -20.20 -15.83 -56.44
N SER A 356 -19.47 -16.89 -56.78
CA SER A 356 -18.14 -17.15 -56.22
C SER A 356 -17.12 -16.09 -56.62
N ILE A 357 -17.14 -15.62 -57.88
CA ILE A 357 -16.26 -14.53 -58.35
C ILE A 357 -16.59 -13.22 -57.61
N VAL A 358 -17.87 -12.87 -57.46
CA VAL A 358 -18.29 -11.67 -56.71
C VAL A 358 -17.88 -11.78 -55.25
N TYR A 359 -18.05 -12.94 -54.63
CA TYR A 359 -17.65 -13.16 -53.24
C TYR A 359 -16.13 -13.07 -53.06
N PHE A 360 -15.36 -13.61 -54.00
CA PHE A 360 -13.91 -13.49 -54.01
C PHE A 360 -13.45 -12.04 -54.18
N LEU A 361 -14.04 -11.29 -55.12
CA LEU A 361 -13.76 -9.87 -55.31
C LEU A 361 -14.12 -9.04 -54.07
N TRP A 362 -15.25 -9.33 -53.42
CA TRP A 362 -15.63 -8.72 -52.15
C TRP A 362 -14.63 -9.04 -51.02
N TYR A 363 -14.17 -10.29 -50.95
CA TYR A 363 -13.19 -10.70 -49.96
C TYR A 363 -11.84 -9.99 -50.15
N VAL A 364 -11.34 -9.95 -51.40
CA VAL A 364 -10.08 -9.26 -51.74
C VAL A 364 -10.17 -7.76 -51.44
N THR A 365 -11.26 -7.10 -51.84
CA THR A 365 -11.46 -5.66 -51.58
C THR A 365 -11.51 -5.36 -50.08
N LYS A 366 -12.19 -6.18 -49.28
CA LYS A 366 -12.20 -6.06 -47.82
C LYS A 366 -10.80 -6.23 -47.21
N GLN A 367 -10.01 -7.18 -47.70
CA GLN A 367 -8.66 -7.42 -47.21
C GLN A 367 -7.71 -6.26 -47.55
N VAL A 368 -7.83 -5.69 -48.75
CA VAL A 368 -7.06 -4.50 -49.17
C VAL A 368 -7.43 -3.27 -48.34
N ILE A 369 -8.72 -3.01 -48.11
CA ILE A 369 -9.18 -1.89 -47.27
C ILE A 369 -8.64 -2.01 -45.85
N ASN A 370 -8.74 -3.19 -45.23
CA ASN A 370 -8.22 -3.44 -43.89
C ASN A 370 -6.70 -3.27 -43.82
N GLY A 371 -5.98 -3.71 -44.87
CA GLY A 371 -4.53 -3.51 -44.98
C GLY A 371 -4.14 -2.03 -45.06
N ILE A 372 -4.84 -1.25 -45.89
CA ILE A 372 -4.60 0.19 -46.04
C ILE A 372 -4.93 0.93 -44.73
N GLN A 373 -6.05 0.61 -44.08
CA GLN A 373 -6.43 1.22 -42.80
C GLN A 373 -5.40 0.91 -41.70
N SER A 374 -4.90 -0.34 -41.63
CA SER A 374 -3.84 -0.71 -40.68
C SER A 374 -2.52 0.01 -40.95
N CYS A 375 -2.19 0.22 -42.23
CA CYS A 375 -0.99 0.97 -42.64
C CYS A 375 -1.11 2.46 -42.28
N LEU A 376 -2.25 3.09 -42.59
CA LEU A 376 -2.51 4.49 -42.25
C LEU A 376 -2.55 4.71 -40.74
N TYR A 377 -3.10 3.77 -39.98
CA TYR A 377 -3.11 3.85 -38.52
C TYR A 377 -1.69 3.74 -37.95
N ARG A 378 -0.86 2.82 -38.45
CA ARG A 378 0.54 2.70 -38.03
C ARG A 378 1.38 3.92 -38.39
N LEU A 379 1.17 4.51 -39.57
CA LEU A 379 1.89 5.71 -39.97
C LEU A 379 1.44 6.93 -39.14
N GLY A 380 0.14 7.04 -38.86
CA GLY A 380 -0.43 8.07 -37.99
C GLY A 380 0.05 7.94 -36.55
N SER A 381 0.03 6.72 -35.99
CA SER A 381 0.46 6.47 -34.61
C SER A 381 1.94 6.76 -34.43
N ALA A 382 2.81 6.28 -35.33
CA ALA A 382 4.25 6.55 -35.26
C ALA A 382 4.53 8.06 -35.32
N THR A 383 3.83 8.79 -36.19
CA THR A 383 3.98 10.24 -36.32
C THR A 383 3.57 10.95 -35.03
N VAL A 384 2.44 10.58 -34.42
CA VAL A 384 1.97 11.13 -33.14
C VAL A 384 2.94 10.81 -32.00
N SER A 385 3.49 9.59 -31.95
CA SER A 385 4.51 9.19 -30.96
C SER A 385 5.77 10.04 -31.07
N TYR A 386 6.25 10.31 -32.29
CA TYR A 386 7.40 11.20 -32.51
C TYR A 386 7.10 12.63 -32.04
N PHE A 387 5.91 13.17 -32.32
CA PHE A 387 5.55 14.52 -31.85
C PHE A 387 5.37 14.60 -30.33
N LEU A 388 4.82 13.57 -29.68
CA LEU A 388 4.72 13.50 -28.22
C LEU A 388 6.10 13.40 -27.56
N ALA A 389 6.99 12.58 -28.10
CA ALA A 389 8.37 12.46 -27.60
C ALA A 389 9.14 13.78 -27.73
N ILE A 390 9.00 14.48 -28.87
CA ILE A 390 9.59 15.81 -29.05
C ILE A 390 8.97 16.83 -28.07
N GLY A 391 7.66 16.77 -27.85
CA GLY A 391 6.97 17.64 -26.90
C GLY A 391 7.42 17.44 -25.45
N GLU A 392 7.61 16.19 -25.03
CA GLU A 392 8.08 15.84 -23.69
C GLU A 392 9.52 16.31 -23.45
N GLU A 393 10.41 16.11 -24.42
CA GLU A 393 11.80 16.58 -24.32
C GLU A 393 11.89 18.11 -24.31
N LEU A 394 11.12 18.82 -25.15
CA LEU A 394 11.06 20.29 -25.15
C LEU A 394 10.43 20.87 -23.88
N ALA A 395 9.46 20.19 -23.26
CA ALA A 395 8.88 20.60 -21.99
C ALA A 395 9.84 20.34 -20.81
N SER A 396 10.69 19.31 -20.90
CA SER A 396 11.65 18.95 -19.85
C SER A 396 12.77 19.99 -19.69
N ILE A 397 13.17 20.67 -20.77
CA ILE A 397 14.30 21.61 -20.76
C ILE A 397 14.00 22.87 -19.92
N PRO A 398 12.89 23.60 -20.12
CA PRO A 398 12.52 24.73 -19.26
C PRO A 398 12.33 24.31 -17.79
N TRP A 399 11.76 23.13 -17.54
CA TRP A 399 11.55 22.62 -16.20
C TRP A 399 12.87 22.34 -15.46
N LYS A 400 13.85 21.74 -16.16
CA LYS A 400 15.21 21.52 -15.64
C LYS A 400 15.90 22.85 -15.33
N VAL A 401 15.79 23.84 -16.21
CA VAL A 401 16.33 25.20 -15.99
C VAL A 401 15.65 25.85 -14.78
N LEU A 402 14.33 25.73 -14.64
CA LEU A 402 13.58 26.26 -13.49
C LEU A 402 14.05 25.62 -12.17
N LYS A 403 14.26 24.30 -12.15
CA LYS A 403 14.77 23.57 -10.96
C LYS A 403 16.15 24.08 -10.54
N VAL A 404 17.03 24.39 -11.50
CA VAL A 404 18.35 24.99 -11.24
C VAL A 404 18.22 26.41 -10.70
N ILE A 405 17.36 27.24 -11.30
CA ILE A 405 17.10 28.61 -10.83
C ILE A 405 16.60 28.62 -9.38
N VAL A 406 15.66 27.73 -9.03
CA VAL A 406 15.15 27.61 -7.64
C VAL A 406 16.27 27.21 -6.66
N LYS A 407 17.17 26.30 -7.05
CA LYS A 407 18.32 25.93 -6.22
C LYS A 407 19.28 27.11 -6.02
N ILE A 408 19.56 27.90 -7.06
CA ILE A 408 20.40 29.09 -6.98
C ILE A 408 19.78 30.15 -6.08
N ILE A 409 18.47 30.44 -6.24
CA ILE A 409 17.75 31.40 -5.40
C ILE A 409 17.80 30.98 -3.93
N ARG A 410 17.61 29.68 -3.64
CA ARG A 410 17.69 29.14 -2.27
C ARG A 410 19.09 29.30 -1.68
N ALA A 411 20.14 29.09 -2.47
CA ALA A 411 21.52 29.28 -2.04
C ALA A 411 21.81 30.77 -1.73
N ILE A 412 21.39 31.68 -2.62
CA ILE A 412 21.52 33.13 -2.42
C ILE A 412 20.77 33.57 -1.15
N LEU A 413 19.55 33.08 -0.94
CA LEU A 413 18.76 33.41 0.25
C LEU A 413 19.44 32.95 1.55
N ARG A 414 20.08 31.77 1.53
CA ARG A 414 20.90 31.30 2.67
C ARG A 414 22.08 32.22 2.93
N ILE A 415 22.81 32.63 1.89
CA ILE A 415 23.95 33.54 2.00
C ILE A 415 23.48 34.89 2.57
N LEU A 416 22.38 35.44 2.06
CA LEU A 416 21.81 36.70 2.53
C LEU A 416 21.36 36.60 4.00
N CYS A 417 20.75 35.49 4.40
CA CYS A 417 20.35 35.25 5.79
C CYS A 417 21.57 35.15 6.72
N CYS A 418 22.65 34.51 6.28
CA CYS A 418 23.91 34.45 7.02
C CYS A 418 24.55 35.84 7.17
N LEU A 419 24.59 36.64 6.10
CA LEU A 419 25.08 38.02 6.11
C LEU A 419 24.23 38.89 7.05
N LEU A 420 22.91 38.79 6.98
CA LEU A 420 22.01 39.53 7.86
C LEU A 420 22.24 39.15 9.33
N LYS A 421 22.38 37.86 9.65
CA LYS A 421 22.70 37.41 11.01
C LYS A 421 24.05 37.96 11.48
N ALA A 422 25.06 38.00 10.62
CA ALA A 422 26.37 38.57 10.95
C ALA A 422 26.28 40.08 11.23
N ILE A 423 25.59 40.83 10.37
CA ILE A 423 25.36 42.27 10.54
C ILE A 423 24.57 42.53 11.84
N CYS A 424 23.50 41.79 12.10
CA CYS A 424 22.72 41.88 13.34
C CYS A 424 23.55 41.58 14.58
N ARG A 425 24.49 40.63 14.52
CA ARG A 425 25.43 40.37 15.64
C ARG A 425 26.41 41.51 15.86
N ILE A 426 26.98 42.06 14.78
CA ILE A 426 27.95 43.16 14.85
C ILE A 426 27.28 44.43 15.37
N LEU A 427 26.09 44.79 14.87
CA LEU A 427 25.32 45.94 15.36
C LEU A 427 24.71 45.72 16.74
N GLY A 428 24.44 44.48 17.14
CA GLY A 428 23.85 44.16 18.44
C GLY A 428 24.74 44.52 19.63
N ILE A 429 26.06 44.60 19.44
CA ILE A 429 27.02 45.00 20.49
C ILE A 429 26.91 46.51 20.79
N PRO A 430 27.12 47.43 19.83
CA PRO A 430 27.00 48.87 20.07
C PRO A 430 25.58 49.29 20.43
N VAL A 431 24.55 48.64 19.87
CA VAL A 431 23.15 48.93 20.23
C VAL A 431 22.86 48.56 21.68
N ARG A 432 23.33 47.40 22.18
CA ARG A 432 23.17 47.06 23.61
C ARG A 432 23.89 48.05 24.50
N VAL A 433 25.11 48.44 24.16
CA VAL A 433 25.86 49.45 24.92
C VAL A 433 25.11 50.79 24.93
N LEU A 434 24.57 51.23 23.79
CA LEU A 434 23.74 52.44 23.72
C LEU A 434 22.47 52.35 24.55
N VAL A 435 21.79 51.19 24.55
CA VAL A 435 20.59 50.94 25.37
C VAL A 435 20.94 50.92 26.85
N ASP A 436 22.05 50.29 27.25
CA ASP A 436 22.52 50.26 28.63
C ASP A 436 22.88 51.68 29.11
N VAL A 437 23.59 52.45 28.29
CA VAL A 437 23.92 53.86 28.59
C VAL A 437 22.65 54.73 28.66
N ALA A 438 21.68 54.51 27.78
CA ALA A 438 20.41 55.24 27.80
C ALA A 438 19.49 54.83 28.97
N SER A 439 19.63 53.61 29.48
CA SER A 439 18.86 53.13 30.65
C SER A 439 19.48 53.55 31.99
N PHE A 440 20.78 53.88 32.02
CA PHE A 440 21.49 54.31 33.22
C PHE A 440 20.86 55.55 33.91
N PRO A 441 20.43 56.61 33.19
CA PRO A 441 19.67 57.72 33.77
C PRO A 441 18.32 57.30 34.36
N VAL A 442 17.66 56.31 33.77
CA VAL A 442 16.32 55.85 34.20
C VAL A 442 16.42 55.10 35.53
N TYR A 443 17.41 54.22 35.68
CA TYR A 443 17.64 53.51 36.94
C TYR A 443 18.14 54.43 38.06
N THR A 444 19.00 55.40 37.74
CA THR A 444 19.46 56.39 38.74
C THR A 444 18.35 57.34 39.16
N MET A 445 17.52 57.82 38.23
CA MET A 445 16.34 58.64 38.56
C MET A 445 15.24 57.86 39.30
N GLY A 446 15.11 56.56 39.07
CA GLY A 446 14.18 55.69 39.79
C GLY A 446 14.58 55.39 41.24
N ALA A 447 15.87 55.48 41.57
CA ALA A 447 16.38 55.24 42.92
C ALA A 447 16.29 56.47 43.85
N ILE A 448 16.29 57.69 43.30
CA ILE A 448 16.24 58.94 44.07
C ILE A 448 15.00 59.03 44.97
N PRO A 449 13.76 58.74 44.51
CA PRO A 449 12.58 58.80 45.37
C PRO A 449 12.62 57.80 46.54
N ILE A 450 13.23 56.63 46.34
CA ILE A 450 13.32 55.57 47.35
C ILE A 450 14.29 56.00 48.46
N VAL A 451 15.47 56.51 48.08
CA VAL A 451 16.45 57.02 49.05
C VAL A 451 15.90 58.23 49.81
N CYS A 452 15.21 59.15 49.12
CA CYS A 452 14.55 60.29 49.79
C CYS A 452 13.45 59.83 50.77
N LYS A 453 12.68 58.79 50.44
CA LYS A 453 11.68 58.21 51.33
C LYS A 453 12.33 57.61 52.58
N ASP A 454 13.41 56.86 52.43
CA ASP A 454 14.10 56.21 53.57
C ASP A 454 14.77 57.25 54.48
N ILE A 455 15.36 58.31 53.91
CA ILE A 455 15.91 59.44 54.68
C ILE A 455 14.78 60.17 55.44
N ALA A 456 13.64 60.40 54.80
CA ALA A 456 12.50 61.06 55.45
C ALA A 456 11.91 60.22 56.59
N VAL A 457 11.80 58.90 56.41
CA VAL A 457 11.36 57.97 57.46
C VAL A 457 12.39 57.92 58.60
N GLY A 458 13.68 57.88 58.30
CA GLY A 458 14.75 57.93 59.30
C GLY A 458 14.75 59.24 60.11
N LEU A 459 14.63 60.39 59.45
CA LEU A 459 14.52 61.70 60.11
C LEU A 459 13.23 61.79 60.95
N GLY A 460 12.10 61.29 60.44
CA GLY A 460 10.84 61.22 61.18
C GLY A 460 10.97 60.39 62.46
N GLY A 461 11.66 59.24 62.39
CA GLY A 461 11.94 58.41 63.56
C GLY A 461 12.80 59.12 64.61
N ILE A 462 13.84 59.85 64.19
CA ILE A 462 14.68 60.64 65.11
C ILE A 462 13.89 61.77 65.77
N ILE A 463 13.07 62.50 65.01
CA ILE A 463 12.21 63.55 65.56
C ILE A 463 11.21 62.97 66.56
N SER A 464 10.62 61.81 66.27
CA SER A 464 9.69 61.14 67.18
C SER A 464 10.37 60.74 68.49
N LEU A 465 11.59 60.19 68.43
CA LEU A 465 12.38 59.88 69.63
C LEU A 465 12.73 61.12 70.45
N LEU A 466 13.04 62.25 69.79
CA LEU A 466 13.29 63.52 70.48
C LEU A 466 12.03 64.03 71.21
N PHE A 467 10.86 63.94 70.57
CA PHE A 467 9.60 64.29 71.21
C PHE A 467 9.27 63.35 72.38
N ASP A 468 9.42 62.03 72.21
CA ASP A 468 9.19 61.07 73.29
C ASP A 468 10.12 61.31 74.49
N THR A 469 11.37 61.68 74.22
CA THR A 469 12.34 62.02 75.28
C THR A 469 11.97 63.35 75.96
N ALA A 470 11.55 64.36 75.21
CA ALA A 470 11.11 65.65 75.75
C ALA A 470 9.81 65.52 76.57
N PHE A 471 8.81 64.79 76.07
CA PHE A 471 7.57 64.53 76.79
C PHE A 471 7.79 63.60 77.98
N GLY A 472 8.66 62.60 77.87
CA GLY A 472 9.03 61.72 78.98
C GLY A 472 9.73 62.47 80.11
N THR A 473 10.67 63.36 79.78
CA THR A 473 11.33 64.22 80.78
C THR A 473 10.38 65.24 81.38
N MET A 474 9.49 65.85 80.59
CA MET A 474 8.47 66.77 81.10
C MET A 474 7.45 66.05 81.99
N GLY A 475 7.03 64.85 81.61
CA GLY A 475 6.16 63.99 82.42
C GLY A 475 6.79 63.59 83.75
N GLY A 476 8.08 63.21 83.75
CA GLY A 476 8.85 62.97 84.97
C GLY A 476 8.96 64.21 85.86
N LEU A 477 9.18 65.38 85.26
CA LEU A 477 9.26 66.66 85.98
C LEU A 477 7.90 67.04 86.59
N PHE A 478 6.79 66.84 85.85
CA PHE A 478 5.44 67.02 86.37
C PHE A 478 5.14 66.06 87.53
N GLN A 479 5.62 64.81 87.46
CA GLN A 479 5.46 63.84 88.54
C GLN A 479 6.22 64.26 89.81
N VAL A 480 7.44 64.79 89.64
CA VAL A 480 8.23 65.36 90.74
C VAL A 480 7.53 66.57 91.34
N VAL A 481 7.07 67.53 90.52
CA VAL A 481 6.33 68.71 90.98
C VAL A 481 5.05 68.29 91.71
N PHE A 482 4.28 67.34 91.17
CA PHE A 482 3.06 66.84 91.81
C PHE A 482 3.37 66.14 93.14
N SER A 483 4.48 65.39 93.23
CA SER A 483 4.92 64.76 94.48
C SER A 483 5.34 65.79 95.54
N VAL A 484 6.00 66.88 95.12
CA VAL A 484 6.40 67.99 96.00
C VAL A 484 5.18 68.78 96.45
N CYS A 485 4.24 69.10 95.55
CA CYS A 485 2.96 69.71 95.89
C CYS A 485 2.14 68.83 96.86
N LYS A 486 2.13 67.50 96.66
CA LYS A 486 1.47 66.57 97.59
C LYS A 486 2.16 66.53 98.96
N ARG A 487 3.49 66.64 99.00
CA ARG A 487 4.29 66.66 100.24
C ARG A 487 4.15 67.99 101.01
N ILE A 488 3.92 69.10 100.32
CA ILE A 488 3.66 70.42 100.91
C ILE A 488 2.20 70.57 101.33
N GLY A 489 1.25 70.03 100.55
CA GLY A 489 -0.19 70.03 100.87
C GLY A 489 -0.54 69.25 102.15
N TYR A 490 0.27 68.24 102.52
CA TYR A 490 0.13 67.52 103.78
C TYR A 490 0.83 68.18 104.98
N ARG A 491 1.56 69.29 104.78
CA ARG A 491 2.31 69.98 105.84
C ARG A 491 1.72 71.33 106.26
N VAL A 492 0.56 71.70 105.71
CA VAL A 492 -0.18 72.91 106.09
C VAL A 492 -1.64 72.52 106.36
N THR A 493 -1.89 71.93 107.52
CA THR A 493 -3.19 71.98 108.22
C THR A 493 -3.00 71.64 109.70
N PHE A 494 -3.06 72.70 110.51
CA PHE A 494 -3.33 72.81 111.94
C PHE A 494 -2.28 72.40 112.99
N GLU A 495 -1.47 73.40 113.37
CA GLU A 495 -1.23 73.77 114.78
C GLU A 495 -2.55 74.15 115.49
N ASN A 496 -2.60 73.83 116.80
CA ASN A 496 -3.38 74.39 117.92
C ASN A 496 -3.87 73.23 118.80
N SER A 497 -3.77 73.21 120.13
CA SER A 497 -3.61 74.25 121.14
C SER A 497 -3.70 73.57 122.52
N GLY A 498 -3.08 74.12 123.56
CA GLY A 498 -3.66 74.06 124.92
C GLY A 498 -2.84 73.34 126.01
N GLU A 499 -2.62 74.09 127.08
CA GLU A 499 -1.98 73.82 128.37
C GLU A 499 -2.31 72.51 129.11
N LEU A 500 -1.38 72.15 130.00
CA LEU A 500 -1.33 71.08 131.03
C LEU A 500 -0.81 69.69 130.62
#